data_AF-A0A4C1VDG1-F1
#
_entry.id   AF-A0A4C1VDG1-F1
#
_cell.length_a   1.000
_cell.length_b   1.000
_cell.length_c   1.000
_cell.angle_alpha   90.00
_cell.angle_beta   90.00
_cell.angle_gamma   90.00
#
_symmetry.space_group_name_H-M   'P 1'
#
loop_
_entity.id
_entity.type
_entity.pdbx_description
1 polymer ?
#
loop_
_entity_poly.entity_id
_entity_poly.type
_entity_poly.pdbx_seq_one_letter_code
_entity_poly.pdbx_strand_id
1 'polypeptide(L)'
;MPFHIRTRERIEDKPVEGLRLSEDDPPFTMVELKAVLRVKSKKAPGPDGLTADICIAAIESEMEVFLAIANKCLELAYFPTHWKTAHVVIIPKPGKEDYT
;
A
#
# COMPACT_ATOMS: atom_id res chain seq x y z
N MET A 1 8.24 -14.33 27.36
CA MET A 1 7.55 -15.17 26.36
C MET A 1 7.77 -14.55 24.99
N PRO A 2 8.74 -15.01 24.17
CA PRO A 2 9.18 -14.19 23.04
C PRO A 2 9.30 -14.96 21.72
N PHE A 3 8.30 -15.71 21.26
CA PHE A 3 8.36 -16.27 19.91
C PHE A 3 6.93 -16.36 19.39
N HIS A 4 6.55 -15.52 18.45
CA HIS A 4 5.56 -15.72 17.36
C HIS A 4 5.26 -14.41 16.60
N ILE A 5 6.24 -13.49 16.53
CA ILE A 5 6.26 -12.44 15.51
C ILE A 5 7.33 -12.88 14.52
N ARG A 6 6.98 -13.66 13.50
CA ARG A 6 7.79 -13.63 12.28
C ARG A 6 7.50 -12.30 11.61
N THR A 7 8.19 -11.27 12.07
CA THR A 7 8.27 -9.97 11.42
C THR A 7 8.68 -10.27 9.98
N ARG A 8 7.82 -9.95 9.01
CA ARG A 8 8.24 -9.87 7.61
C ARG A 8 9.47 -8.95 7.64
N GLU A 9 10.65 -9.48 7.31
CA GLU A 9 11.88 -8.69 7.42
C GLU A 9 11.67 -7.35 6.73
N ARG A 10 12.04 -6.27 7.43
CA ARG A 10 11.91 -4.91 6.90
C ARG A 10 12.77 -4.86 5.65
N ILE A 11 12.12 -4.85 4.49
CA ILE A 11 12.81 -4.61 3.22
C ILE A 11 13.35 -3.18 3.31
N GLU A 12 14.67 -3.05 3.29
CA GLU A 12 15.32 -1.73 3.27
C GLU A 12 14.89 -0.95 2.03
N ASP A 13 14.66 0.36 2.21
CA ASP A 13 14.38 1.28 1.11
C ASP A 13 15.67 1.54 0.32
N LYS A 14 15.99 0.60 -0.58
CA LYS A 14 17.02 0.81 -1.60
C LYS A 14 16.34 0.90 -2.95
N PRO A 15 16.59 1.97 -3.74
CA PRO A 15 16.24 1.97 -5.14
C PRO A 15 16.87 0.73 -5.77
N VAL A 16 16.10 -0.02 -6.56
CA VAL A 16 16.68 -1.14 -7.30
C VAL A 16 17.46 -0.53 -8.47
N GLU A 17 18.78 -0.45 -8.32
CA GLU A 17 19.66 0.11 -9.34
C GLU A 17 19.58 -0.71 -10.63
N GLY A 18 19.39 -0.01 -11.76
CA GLY A 18 19.32 -0.63 -13.08
C GLY A 18 17.95 -1.21 -13.46
N LEU A 19 16.90 -1.02 -12.65
CA LEU A 19 15.54 -1.32 -13.10
C LEU A 19 15.13 -0.27 -14.15
N ARG A 20 15.06 -0.70 -15.40
CA ARG A 20 14.47 0.11 -16.47
C ARG A 20 13.00 -0.29 -16.56
N LEU A 21 12.10 0.69 -16.51
CA LEU A 21 10.69 0.44 -16.83
C LEU A 21 10.61 -0.28 -18.17
N SER A 22 9.89 -1.41 -18.18
CA SER A 22 9.65 -2.15 -19.41
C SER A 22 8.70 -1.36 -20.31
N GLU A 23 8.71 -1.62 -21.62
CA GLU A 23 7.69 -1.04 -22.51
C GLU A 23 6.26 -1.49 -22.14
N ASP A 24 6.14 -2.57 -21.36
CA ASP A 24 4.88 -3.12 -20.89
C ASP A 24 4.32 -2.40 -19.65
N ASP A 25 5.08 -1.48 -19.04
CA ASP A 25 4.70 -0.74 -17.83
C ASP A 25 4.56 0.78 -18.09
N PRO A 26 3.54 1.22 -18.87
CA PRO A 26 3.35 2.64 -19.13
C PRO A 26 2.94 3.41 -17.86
N PRO A 27 3.17 4.73 -17.80
CA PRO A 27 2.68 5.56 -16.71
C PRO A 27 1.16 5.44 -16.54
N PHE A 28 0.71 5.44 -15.29
CA PHE A 28 -0.69 5.50 -14.94
C PHE A 28 -1.34 6.77 -15.48
N THR A 29 -2.61 6.63 -15.86
CA THR A 29 -3.46 7.68 -16.38
C THR A 29 -4.42 8.22 -15.32
N MET A 30 -4.94 9.42 -15.56
CA MET A 30 -5.99 10.01 -14.72
C MET A 30 -7.28 9.16 -14.71
N VAL A 31 -7.54 8.42 -15.80
CA VAL A 31 -8.71 7.53 -15.90
C VAL A 31 -8.57 6.34 -14.95
N GLU A 32 -7.40 5.73 -14.90
CA GLU A 32 -7.10 4.63 -13.97
C GLU A 32 -7.15 5.10 -12.52
N LEU A 33 -6.59 6.27 -12.22
CA LEU A 33 -6.67 6.85 -10.87
C LEU A 33 -8.14 7.03 -10.45
N LYS A 34 -8.98 7.61 -11.31
CA LYS A 34 -10.43 7.76 -11.06
C LYS A 34 -11.15 6.43 -10.91
N ALA A 35 -10.72 5.38 -11.61
CA ALA A 35 -11.34 4.06 -11.51
C ALA A 35 -11.12 3.44 -10.13
N VAL A 36 -9.91 3.59 -9.56
CA VAL A 36 -9.57 3.05 -8.23
C VAL A 36 -10.38 3.71 -7.12
N LEU A 37 -10.65 5.01 -7.21
CA LEU A 37 -11.42 5.75 -6.18
C LEU A 37 -12.88 5.32 -6.08
N ARG A 38 -13.42 4.64 -7.10
CA ARG A 38 -14.80 4.11 -7.07
C ARG A 38 -14.93 2.86 -6.19
N VAL A 39 -13.82 2.25 -5.79
CA VAL A 39 -13.82 1.03 -4.98
C VAL A 39 -14.05 1.39 -3.52
N LYS A 40 -15.24 1.09 -3.00
CA LYS A 40 -15.51 1.19 -1.56
C LYS A 40 -14.77 0.08 -0.82
N SER A 41 -13.82 0.46 0.03
CA SER A 41 -13.06 -0.46 0.88
C SER A 41 -13.55 -0.35 2.31
N LYS A 42 -14.13 -1.42 2.86
CA LYS A 42 -14.49 -1.54 4.29
C LYS A 42 -13.36 -2.18 5.12
N LYS A 43 -12.12 -2.04 4.67
CA LYS A 43 -10.95 -2.61 5.34
C LYS A 43 -10.60 -1.79 6.57
N ALA A 44 -10.01 -2.44 7.57
CA ALA A 44 -9.45 -1.75 8.73
C ALA A 44 -8.32 -0.80 8.29
N PRO A 45 -8.19 0.38 8.93
CA PRO A 45 -7.09 1.30 8.65
C PRO A 45 -5.74 0.67 9.03
N GLY A 46 -4.68 1.21 8.44
CA GLY A 46 -3.31 0.88 8.82
C GLY A 46 -2.92 1.45 10.20
N PRO A 47 -1.65 1.28 10.60
CA PRO A 47 -1.11 1.88 11.83
C PRO A 47 -1.20 3.42 11.86
N ASP A 48 -1.35 4.06 10.69
CA ASP A 48 -1.52 5.49 10.49
C ASP A 48 -2.94 5.99 10.81
N GLY A 49 -3.91 5.08 10.98
CA GLY A 49 -5.31 5.42 11.24
C GLY A 49 -6.05 5.98 10.02
N LEU A 50 -5.44 6.02 8.84
CA LEU A 50 -6.07 6.55 7.64
C LEU A 50 -7.04 5.51 7.06
N THR A 51 -8.33 5.83 7.09
CA THR A 51 -9.36 4.98 6.46
C THR A 51 -9.37 5.17 4.96
N ALA A 52 -9.98 4.22 4.24
CA ALA A 52 -10.14 4.33 2.80
C ALA A 52 -10.86 5.62 2.40
N ASP A 53 -11.89 6.03 3.16
CA ASP A 53 -12.67 7.24 2.89
C ASP A 53 -11.81 8.51 3.03
N ILE A 54 -10.92 8.57 4.03
CA ILE A 54 -9.98 9.69 4.20
C ILE A 54 -9.00 9.75 3.03
N CYS A 55 -8.43 8.60 2.64
CA CYS A 55 -7.51 8.53 1.51
C CYS A 55 -8.20 8.94 0.20
N ILE A 56 -9.44 8.49 -0.04
CA ILE A 56 -10.20 8.88 -1.23
C ILE A 56 -10.42 10.39 -1.25
N ALA A 57 -10.89 10.98 -0.15
CA ALA A 57 -11.11 12.43 -0.07
C ALA A 57 -9.83 13.24 -0.31
N ALA A 58 -8.69 12.79 0.24
CA ALA A 58 -7.40 13.44 0.02
C ALA A 58 -6.97 13.34 -1.46
N ILE A 59 -7.13 12.17 -2.09
CA ILE A 59 -6.77 11.97 -3.49
C ILE A 59 -7.67 12.79 -4.41
N GLU A 60 -8.98 12.82 -4.17
CA GLU A 60 -9.92 13.63 -4.95
C GLU A 60 -9.62 15.14 -4.87
N SER A 61 -9.07 15.59 -3.74
CA SER A 61 -8.68 16.99 -3.55
C SER A 61 -7.44 17.38 -4.36
N GLU A 62 -6.49 16.46 -4.55
CA GLU A 62 -5.17 16.74 -5.17
C GLU A 62 -4.77 15.65 -6.19
N MET A 63 -5.68 15.33 -7.12
CA MET A 63 -5.53 14.17 -8.01
C MET A 63 -4.23 14.17 -8.83
N GLU A 64 -3.78 15.34 -9.29
CA GLU A 64 -2.55 15.48 -10.08
C GLU A 64 -1.30 15.13 -9.27
N VAL A 65 -1.26 15.54 -8.01
CA VAL A 65 -0.15 15.24 -7.10
C VAL A 65 -0.06 13.74 -6.85
N PHE A 66 -1.19 13.09 -6.56
CA PHE A 66 -1.22 11.65 -6.33
C PHE A 66 -0.89 10.84 -7.60
N LEU A 67 -1.31 11.30 -8.78
CA LEU A 67 -0.91 10.71 -10.04
C LEU A 67 0.61 10.81 -10.26
N ALA A 68 1.19 11.98 -10.00
CA ALA A 68 2.63 12.19 -10.10
C ALA A 68 3.41 11.31 -9.13
N ILE A 69 2.95 11.17 -7.88
CA ILE A 69 3.56 10.27 -6.89
C ILE A 69 3.48 8.83 -7.39
N ALA A 70 2.32 8.35 -7.85
CA ALA A 70 2.17 6.98 -8.35
C ALA A 70 3.10 6.68 -9.53
N ASN A 71 3.21 7.61 -10.48
CA ASN A 71 4.11 7.47 -11.63
C ASN A 71 5.59 7.55 -11.23
N LYS A 72 5.94 8.35 -10.22
CA LYS A 72 7.31 8.34 -9.67
C LYS A 72 7.64 7.06 -8.92
N CYS A 73 6.67 6.47 -8.21
CA CYS A 73 6.84 5.15 -7.61
C CYS A 73 7.14 4.09 -8.68
N LEU A 74 6.41 4.14 -9.81
CA LEU A 74 6.64 3.26 -10.95
C LEU A 74 8.04 3.49 -11.55
N GLU A 75 8.36 4.73 -11.92
CA GLU A 75 9.66 5.12 -12.52
C GLU A 75 10.88 4.74 -11.68
N LEU A 76 10.79 4.93 -10.36
CA LEU A 76 11.89 4.66 -9.44
C LEU A 76 11.91 3.22 -8.91
N ALA A 77 10.94 2.39 -9.32
CA ALA A 77 10.68 1.09 -8.74
C ALA A 77 10.66 1.12 -7.20
N TYR A 78 10.07 2.18 -6.65
CA TYR A 78 10.14 2.52 -5.23
C TYR A 78 8.76 2.79 -4.66
N PHE A 79 8.47 2.23 -3.49
CA PHE A 79 7.28 2.55 -2.72
C PHE A 79 7.69 2.98 -1.31
N PRO A 80 7.08 4.05 -0.76
CA PRO A 80 7.36 4.50 0.60
C PRO A 80 7.25 3.39 1.64
N THR A 81 8.20 3.29 2.58
CA THR A 81 8.13 2.33 3.69
C THR A 81 6.82 2.40 4.47
N HIS A 82 6.29 3.61 4.68
CA HIS A 82 5.02 3.81 5.38
C HIS A 82 3.86 3.07 4.70
N TRP A 83 3.85 2.98 3.37
CA TRP A 83 2.81 2.27 2.62
C TRP A 83 2.96 0.74 2.67
N LYS A 84 4.17 0.26 2.98
CA LYS A 84 4.51 -1.17 3.09
C LYS A 84 4.41 -1.69 4.53
N THR A 85 4.16 -0.82 5.50
CA THR A 85 4.11 -1.16 6.94
C THR A 85 2.68 -1.48 7.36
N ALA A 86 2.47 -2.62 8.03
CA ALA A 86 1.15 -3.05 8.48
C ALA A 86 1.18 -3.60 9.91
N HIS A 87 0.12 -3.35 10.67
CA HIS A 87 -0.12 -4.00 11.97
C HIS A 87 -0.90 -5.30 11.72
N VAL A 88 -0.28 -6.44 12.05
CA VAL A 88 -0.87 -7.76 11.83
C VAL A 88 -1.51 -8.23 13.12
N VAL A 89 -2.83 -8.42 13.11
CA VAL A 89 -3.58 -9.06 14.19
C VAL A 89 -4.04 -10.42 13.72
N ILE A 90 -3.76 -11.46 14.50
CA ILE A 90 -4.25 -12.81 14.24
C ILE A 90 -5.71 -12.87 14.67
N ILE A 91 -6.60 -13.21 13.74
CA ILE A 91 -8.01 -13.44 14.03
C ILE A 91 -8.25 -14.97 14.01
N PRO A 92 -8.65 -15.59 15.14
CA PRO A 92 -8.95 -17.01 15.19
C PRO A 92 -10.08 -17.38 14.21
N LYS A 93 -9.89 -18.44 13.43
CA LYS A 93 -10.99 -19.00 12.62
C LYS A 93 -12.03 -19.63 13.55
N PRO A 94 -13.31 -19.66 13.15
CA PRO A 94 -14.35 -20.34 13.91
C PRO A 94 -13.96 -21.79 14.26
N GLY A 95 -14.10 -22.18 15.52
CA GLY A 95 -13.78 -23.53 16.00
C GLY A 95 -12.30 -23.80 16.35
N LYS A 96 -11.43 -22.78 16.28
CA LYS A 96 -10.08 -22.83 16.86
C LYS A 96 -9.95 -21.68 17.85
N GLU A 97 -10.00 -22.02 19.14
CA GLU A 97 -9.96 -21.03 20.23
C GLU A 97 -8.57 -20.42 20.42
N ASP A 98 -7.51 -21.09 19.93
CA ASP A 98 -6.16 -20.57 19.99
C ASP A 98 -5.29 -21.03 18.81
N TYR A 99 -4.38 -20.16 18.38
CA TYR A 99 -3.27 -20.45 17.47
C TYR A 99 -1.97 -20.31 18.27
N THR A 100 -1.86 -21.06 19.36
CA THR A 100 -0.57 -21.26 20.03
C THR A 100 0.38 -22.03 19.13
#